data_AF-A0A6L3EXT1-F1
#
_entry.id   AF-A0A6L3EXT1-F1
#
_cell.length_a   1.000
_cell.length_b   1.000
_cell.length_c   1.000
_cell.angle_alpha   90.00
_cell.angle_beta   90.00
_cell.angle_gamma   90.00
#
_symmetry.space_group_name_H-M   'P 1'
#
loop_
_entity.id
_entity.type
_entity.pdbx_description
1 polymer ?
#
loop_
_entity_poly.entity_id
_entity_poly.type
_entity_poly.pdbx_seq_one_letter_code
_entity_poly.pdbx_strand_id
1 'polypeptide(L)' 'STLNLTDDLKPGQTITVKAVQADGTEIVFETTCRVDTPVEVDYYRNGGILHTVLRNFLKE' A
#
# COMPACT_ATOMS: atom_id res chain seq x y z
N SER A 1 6.24 -10.48 -5.10
CA SER A 1 6.70 -9.07 -4.99
C SER A 1 5.72 -8.15 -5.70
N THR A 2 5.29 -7.06 -5.06
CA THR A 2 4.43 -6.03 -5.67
C THR A 2 5.30 -5.02 -6.43
N LEU A 3 5.02 -4.77 -7.70
CA LEU A 3 5.94 -4.03 -8.59
C LEU A 3 5.75 -2.50 -8.53
N ASN A 4 4.57 -2.00 -8.10
CA ASN A 4 4.13 -0.62 -8.35
C ASN A 4 3.60 0.14 -7.11
N LEU A 5 4.01 -0.21 -5.89
CA LEU A 5 3.68 0.60 -4.70
C LEU A 5 4.74 1.70 -4.53
N THR A 6 4.54 2.83 -5.20
CA THR A 6 5.35 4.05 -5.05
C THR A 6 4.69 5.04 -4.07
N ASP A 7 5.37 6.13 -3.73
CA ASP A 7 4.86 7.18 -2.83
C ASP A 7 3.58 7.87 -3.35
N ASP A 8 3.28 7.74 -4.65
CA ASP A 8 2.09 8.29 -5.33
C ASP A 8 0.86 7.35 -5.28
N LEU A 9 0.79 6.48 -4.28
CA LEU A 9 -0.36 5.61 -4.02
C LEU A 9 -1.68 6.39 -4.05
N LYS A 10 -2.56 6.08 -5.00
CA LYS A 10 -3.93 6.62 -5.08
C LYS A 10 -4.93 5.65 -4.48
N PRO A 11 -6.01 6.15 -3.86
CA PRO A 11 -7.08 5.28 -3.39
C PRO A 11 -7.65 4.39 -4.49
N GLY A 12 -7.82 3.10 -4.20
CA GLY A 12 -8.39 2.14 -5.14
C GLY A 12 -7.55 1.85 -6.39
N GLN A 13 -6.27 2.23 -6.43
CA GLN A 13 -5.47 2.05 -7.65
C GLN A 13 -5.22 0.58 -8.00
N THR A 14 -5.12 0.29 -9.29
CA THR A 14 -4.68 -1.03 -9.78
C THR A 14 -3.19 -1.22 -9.51
N ILE A 15 -2.82 -2.36 -8.93
CA ILE A 15 -1.44 -2.78 -8.70
C ILE A 15 -1.15 -4.11 -9.41
N THR A 16 0.08 -4.24 -9.90
CA THR A 16 0.58 -5.48 -10.49
C THR A 16 1.21 -6.36 -9.42
N VAL A 17 0.72 -7.60 -9.31
CA VAL A 17 1.20 -8.61 -8.39
C VAL A 17 1.99 -9.65 -9.17
N LYS A 18 3.22 -9.92 -8.73
CA LYS A 18 4.02 -11.06 -9.19
C LYS A 18 4.07 -12.10 -8.07
N ALA A 19 3.39 -13.22 -8.28
CA ALA A 19 3.44 -14.41 -7.44
C ALA A 19 4.47 -15.40 -8.00
N VAL A 20 5.25 -16.02 -7.13
CA VAL A 20 6.22 -17.06 -7.50
C VAL A 20 5.80 -18.34 -6.79
N GLN A 21 5.52 -19.38 -7.56
CA GLN A 21 5.19 -20.70 -7.04
C GLN A 21 6.44 -21.40 -6.50
N ALA A 22 6.25 -22.46 -5.71
CA ALA A 22 7.36 -23.22 -5.10
C ALA A 22 8.28 -23.88 -6.13
N ASP A 23 7.79 -24.13 -7.35
CA ASP A 23 8.54 -24.68 -8.49
C ASP A 23 9.30 -23.59 -9.29
N GLY A 24 9.18 -22.32 -8.90
CA GLY A 24 9.79 -21.18 -9.60
C GLY A 24 8.91 -20.57 -10.69
N THR A 25 7.72 -21.12 -10.97
CA THR A 25 6.79 -20.54 -11.95
C THR A 25 6.29 -19.18 -11.49
N GLU A 26 6.41 -18.16 -12.35
CA GLU A 26 5.94 -16.81 -12.07
C GLU A 26 4.55 -16.56 -12.65
N ILE A 27 3.65 -16.00 -11.85
CA ILE A 27 2.33 -15.56 -12.26
C ILE A 27 2.22 -14.06 -12.03
N VAL A 28 1.92 -13.30 -13.08
CA VAL A 28 1.72 -11.86 -13.03
C VAL A 28 0.26 -11.55 -13.31
N PHE A 29 -0.37 -10.78 -12.42
CA PHE A 29 -1.77 -10.39 -12.56
C PHE A 29 -2.04 -9.03 -11.90
N GLU A 30 -3.15 -8.41 -12.30
CA GLU A 30 -3.60 -7.12 -11.77
C GLU A 30 -4.59 -7.30 -10.62
N THR A 31 -4.52 -6.41 -9.63
CA THR A 31 -5.44 -6.38 -8.48
C THR A 31 -5.75 -4.94 -8.08
N THR A 32 -6.88 -4.71 -7.43
CA THR A 32 -7.22 -3.41 -6.84
C THR A 32 -6.59 -3.27 -5.46
N CYS A 33 -5.85 -2.18 -5.22
CA CYS A 33 -5.35 -1.83 -3.90
C CYS A 33 -6.50 -1.34 -3.02
N ARG A 34 -6.73 -1.99 -1.87
CA ARG A 34 -7.83 -1.69 -0.92
C ARG A 34 -7.49 -0.61 0.11
N VAL A 35 -6.62 0.31 -0.27
CA VAL A 35 -6.49 1.60 0.42
C VAL A 35 -7.56 2.48 -0.22
N ASP A 36 -8.72 2.55 0.41
CA ASP A 36 -9.96 3.01 -0.24
C ASP A 36 -10.18 4.52 -0.05
N THR A 37 -9.52 5.13 0.95
CA THR A 37 -9.66 6.56 1.26
C THR A 37 -8.32 7.30 1.28
N PRO A 38 -8.30 8.64 1.05
CA PRO A 38 -7.09 9.45 1.19
C PRO A 38 -6.45 9.35 2.59
N VAL A 39 -7.29 9.24 3.63
CA VAL A 39 -6.83 9.12 5.02
C VAL A 39 -6.05 7.82 5.24
N GLU A 40 -6.48 6.72 4.64
CA GLU A 40 -5.74 5.44 4.71
C GLU A 40 -4.42 5.49 3.94
N VAL A 41 -4.34 6.25 2.84
CA VAL A 41 -3.07 6.52 2.13
C VAL A 41 -2.10 7.22 3.07
N ASP A 42 -2.58 8.22 3.81
CA ASP A 42 -1.74 8.95 4.78
C ASP A 42 -1.32 8.06 5.95
N TYR A 43 -2.19 7.16 6.42
CA TYR A 43 -1.81 6.15 7.42
C TYR A 43 -0.75 5.20 6.88
N TYR A 44 -0.90 4.70 5.65
CA TYR A 44 0.09 3.84 5.01
C TYR A 44 1.46 4.53 4.92
N ARG A 45 1.51 5.78 4.44
CA ARG A 45 2.73 6.59 4.33
C ARG A 45 3.42 6.86 5.67
N ASN A 46 2.64 6.99 6.74
CA ASN A 46 3.17 7.25 8.08
C ASN A 46 3.58 5.98 8.84
N GLY A 47 3.47 4.79 8.22
CA GLY A 47 3.79 3.52 8.87
C GLY A 47 2.68 3.02 9.81
N GLY A 48 1.45 3.45 9.59
CA GLY A 48 0.24 3.01 10.29
C GLY A 48 -0.47 4.12 11.05
N ILE A 49 -1.75 3.87 11.35
CA ILE A 49 -2.65 4.83 12.03
C ILE A 49 -2.08 5.35 13.36
N LEU A 50 -1.47 4.47 14.17
CA LEU A 50 -0.91 4.83 15.47
C LEU A 50 0.20 5.87 15.32
N HIS A 51 1.10 5.69 14.35
CA HIS A 51 2.20 6.63 14.10
C HIS A 51 1.68 7.99 13.62
N THR A 52 0.65 8.01 12.77
CA THR A 52 0.01 9.25 12.33
C THR A 52 -0.60 10.02 13.49
N VAL A 53 -1.37 9.33 14.34
CA VAL A 53 -2.05 9.96 15.48
C VAL A 53 -1.03 10.49 16.47
N LEU A 54 -0.04 9.70 16.88
CA LEU A 54 0.99 10.14 17.83
C LEU A 54 1.77 11.37 17.33
N ARG A 55 2.12 11.41 16.03
CA ARG A 55 2.80 12.58 15.43
C ARG A 55 1.93 13.83 15.41
N ASN A 56 0.62 13.69 15.22
CA ASN A 56 -0.31 14.83 15.26
C ASN A 56 -0.49 15.34 16.68
N PHE A 57 -0.62 14.44 17.65
CA PHE A 57 -0.72 14.78 19.08
C PHE A 57 0.53 15.49 19.63
N LEU A 58 1.73 15.19 19.12
CA LEU A 58 2.99 15.86 19.53
C LEU A 58 3.23 17.21 18.83
N LYS A 59 2.45 17.53 17.79
CA LYS A 59 2.50 18.82 17.09
C LYS A 59 1.54 19.85 17.67
N GLU A 60 0.61 19.40 18.50
CA GLU A 60 -0.23 20.23 19.39
C GLU A 60 0.47 20.45 20.73
#